data_AF-A0A516WDR9-F1
#
_entry.id   AF-A0A516WDR9-F1
#
_cell.length_a   1.000
_cell.length_b   1.000
_cell.length_c   1.000
_cell.angle_alpha   90.00
_cell.angle_beta   90.00
_cell.angle_gamma   90.00
#
_symmetry.space_group_name_H-M   'P 1'
#
loop_
_entity.id
_entity.type
_entity.pdbx_description
1 polymer ?
#
loop_
_entity_poly.entity_id
_entity_poly.type
_entity_poly.pdbx_seq_one_letter_code
_entity_poly.pdbx_strand_id
1 'polypeptide(L)'
;MTPQEPEYRIPSGHRARQVTLLFGFLALASVLWRQQAPLAHWVLPALFCLGWPYLARELAEQALSPKVARRRNILVDQFLGGVMIAIMRFDMLPSMLVVLLGGLNTWRQGGGNLLARGVVLQACGLLLGVLSYGFMWSPHTSLLTIFLCAPLIMLHPLLIGRSLDKVVARLRRQRREHERRLRHDPESGLFVRRYWETQAQNIFARCRQGDIASLICLAFDPVSGNEKGEIPLPGDVLFPRLGECLQRVLRDGDIVGRLDNATVGIVLPGASQAQARLAVLRIRQALQDTPELQTLGVTLCFGVAGYRPEWLTLSDWLRQANQALYRARLVGRDCMAVAGETAVEPVGRAADFEALHARQPQLMEKLFEGLEQSGCGLGLFDPDDRLVLSNALFREWFSVQADTKTFADMMRYCFHHECGPALGSTQDIDTWLQVVDHMRRSEFCRHFMVDMVDGGCLSALETSFGDGWVLLVLNRADVVESQDA
;
A
#
# COMPACT_ATOMS: atom_id res chain seq x y z
N MET A 1 -8.02 6.59 -25.13
CA MET A 1 -8.84 7.77 -24.76
C MET A 1 -8.36 8.26 -23.40
N THR A 2 -7.52 9.30 -23.37
CA THR A 2 -7.15 9.98 -22.13
C THR A 2 -8.40 10.65 -21.56
N PRO A 3 -8.76 10.45 -20.28
CA PRO A 3 -9.91 11.12 -19.69
C PRO A 3 -9.63 12.62 -19.72
N GLN A 4 -10.53 13.39 -20.36
CA GLN A 4 -10.52 14.84 -20.28
C GLN A 4 -10.64 15.23 -18.80
N GLU A 5 -9.57 15.76 -18.24
CA GLU A 5 -9.63 16.42 -16.93
C GLU A 5 -10.73 17.50 -17.00
N PRO A 6 -11.64 17.57 -16.01
CA PRO A 6 -12.62 18.62 -15.96
C PRO A 6 -11.86 19.94 -15.79
N GLU A 7 -11.83 20.74 -16.85
CA GLU A 7 -11.16 22.04 -16.91
C GLU A 7 -11.83 22.98 -15.90
N TYR A 8 -11.32 22.96 -14.68
CA TYR A 8 -11.91 23.57 -13.50
C TYR A 8 -12.01 25.09 -13.67
N ARG A 9 -13.25 25.62 -13.70
CA ARG A 9 -13.56 27.05 -13.77
C ARG A 9 -12.84 27.78 -12.62
N ILE A 10 -11.76 28.48 -12.93
CA ILE A 10 -11.16 29.46 -12.00
C ILE A 10 -12.28 30.43 -11.60
N PRO A 11 -12.57 30.62 -10.29
CA PRO A 11 -13.58 31.58 -9.84
C PRO A 11 -13.31 32.92 -10.52
N SER A 12 -14.30 33.38 -11.26
CA SER A 12 -14.10 34.38 -12.28
C SER A 12 -13.62 35.69 -11.65
N GLY A 13 -12.46 36.17 -12.09
CA GLY A 13 -11.92 37.49 -11.70
C GLY A 13 -12.80 38.68 -12.14
N HIS A 14 -14.01 38.43 -12.67
CA HIS A 14 -14.96 39.44 -13.12
C HIS A 14 -15.42 40.35 -11.99
N ARG A 15 -15.71 39.80 -10.79
CA ARG A 15 -16.11 40.61 -9.62
C ARG A 15 -14.98 41.54 -9.17
N ALA A 16 -13.75 41.01 -9.10
CA ALA A 16 -12.58 41.82 -8.77
C ALA A 16 -12.34 42.92 -9.81
N ARG A 17 -12.48 42.61 -11.11
CA ARG A 17 -12.35 43.58 -12.21
C ARG A 17 -13.41 44.68 -12.16
N GLN A 18 -14.67 44.36 -11.87
CA GLN A 18 -15.75 45.33 -11.71
C GLN A 18 -15.48 46.29 -10.55
N VAL A 19 -15.06 45.75 -9.40
CA VAL A 19 -14.74 46.56 -8.22
C VAL A 19 -13.56 47.50 -8.50
N THR A 20 -12.49 47.00 -9.11
CA THR A 20 -11.33 47.81 -9.48
C THR A 20 -11.71 48.94 -10.46
N LEU A 21 -12.51 48.66 -11.49
CA LEU A 21 -12.92 49.68 -12.45
C LEU A 21 -13.93 50.67 -11.87
N LEU A 22 -14.80 50.25 -10.94
CA LEU A 22 -15.71 51.16 -10.22
C LEU A 22 -14.94 52.17 -9.36
N PHE A 23 -14.00 51.72 -8.53
CA PHE A 23 -13.18 52.65 -7.74
C PHE A 23 -12.24 53.48 -8.63
N GLY A 24 -11.79 52.90 -9.75
CA GLY A 24 -11.07 53.65 -10.79
C GLY A 24 -11.91 54.79 -11.39
N PHE A 25 -13.21 54.56 -11.62
CA PHE A 25 -14.13 55.62 -12.08
C PHE A 25 -14.26 56.74 -11.06
N LEU A 26 -14.39 56.42 -9.77
CA LEU A 26 -14.52 57.44 -8.73
C LEU A 26 -13.26 58.33 -8.66
N ALA A 27 -12.08 57.72 -8.73
CA ALA A 27 -10.81 58.46 -8.80
C ALA A 27 -10.75 59.35 -10.05
N LEU A 28 -11.10 58.81 -11.22
CA LEU A 28 -11.13 59.53 -12.49
C LEU A 28 -12.16 60.68 -12.50
N ALA A 29 -13.36 60.44 -11.97
CA ALA A 29 -14.43 61.42 -11.83
C ALA A 29 -14.00 62.61 -10.95
N SER A 30 -13.25 62.35 -9.87
CA SER A 30 -12.72 63.43 -9.03
C SER A 30 -11.75 64.34 -9.78
N VAL A 31 -10.93 63.76 -10.65
CA VAL A 31 -9.97 64.51 -11.47
C VAL A 31 -10.71 65.36 -12.51
N LEU A 32 -11.69 64.77 -13.22
CA LEU A 32 -12.50 65.48 -14.22
C LEU A 32 -13.34 66.60 -13.62
N TRP A 33 -13.92 66.38 -12.44
CA TRP A 33 -14.67 67.40 -11.71
C TRP A 33 -13.77 68.61 -11.41
N ARG A 34 -12.58 68.36 -10.85
CA ARG A 34 -11.64 69.42 -10.51
C ARG A 34 -11.14 70.19 -11.74
N GLN A 35 -10.95 69.49 -12.86
CA GLN A 35 -10.58 70.11 -14.13
C GLN A 35 -11.71 70.91 -14.78
N GLN A 36 -12.93 70.86 -14.22
CA GLN A 36 -14.14 71.41 -14.83
C GLN A 36 -14.31 70.92 -16.27
N ALA A 37 -14.01 69.63 -16.50
CA ALA A 37 -13.99 69.05 -17.83
C ALA A 37 -15.40 69.03 -18.45
N PRO A 38 -15.55 69.37 -19.75
CA PRO A 38 -16.86 69.41 -20.38
C PRO A 38 -17.45 67.99 -20.49
N LEU A 39 -18.78 67.91 -20.51
CA LEU A 39 -19.54 66.64 -20.43
C LEU A 39 -19.08 65.58 -21.45
N ALA A 40 -18.58 65.98 -22.62
CA ALA A 40 -18.02 65.06 -23.61
C ALA A 40 -16.88 64.18 -23.07
N HIS A 41 -16.02 64.72 -22.18
CA HIS A 41 -14.89 64.00 -21.60
C HIS A 41 -15.32 62.95 -20.56
N TRP A 42 -16.58 62.97 -20.10
CA TRP A 42 -17.10 62.02 -19.13
C TRP A 42 -17.65 60.74 -19.78
N VAL A 43 -18.03 60.81 -21.05
CA VAL A 43 -18.69 59.70 -21.76
C VAL A 43 -17.79 58.47 -21.86
N LEU A 44 -16.56 58.65 -22.36
CA LEU A 44 -15.62 57.53 -22.53
C LEU A 44 -15.21 56.88 -21.18
N PRO A 45 -14.81 57.64 -20.15
CA PRO A 45 -14.64 57.15 -18.78
C PRO A 45 -15.81 56.32 -18.24
N ALA A 46 -17.05 56.82 -18.37
CA ALA A 46 -18.23 56.14 -17.85
C ALA A 46 -18.46 54.81 -18.59
N LEU A 47 -18.37 54.82 -19.93
CA LEU A 47 -18.50 53.60 -20.74
C LEU A 47 -17.41 52.57 -20.41
N PHE A 48 -16.17 53.01 -20.23
CA PHE A 48 -15.04 52.12 -19.90
C PHE A 48 -15.12 51.55 -18.48
N CYS A 49 -15.38 52.37 -17.48
CA CYS A 49 -15.32 51.89 -16.10
C CYS A 49 -16.61 51.19 -15.65
N LEU A 50 -17.77 51.61 -16.15
CA LEU A 50 -19.07 51.10 -15.72
C LEU A 50 -19.69 50.12 -16.72
N GLY A 51 -19.55 50.36 -18.03
CA GLY A 51 -20.19 49.54 -19.07
C GLY A 51 -19.34 48.37 -19.55
N TRP A 52 -18.08 48.64 -19.93
CA TRP A 52 -17.15 47.65 -20.48
C TRP A 52 -16.93 46.40 -19.60
N PRO A 53 -16.89 46.44 -18.25
CA PRO A 53 -16.73 45.23 -17.44
C PRO A 53 -17.83 44.19 -17.69
N TYR A 54 -19.07 44.63 -17.93
CA TYR A 54 -20.21 43.77 -18.20
C TYR A 54 -20.17 43.24 -19.63
N LEU A 55 -19.93 44.13 -20.60
CA LEU A 55 -19.81 43.73 -22.01
C LEU A 55 -18.66 42.73 -22.21
N ALA A 56 -17.50 43.00 -21.60
CA ALA A 56 -16.36 42.12 -21.66
C ALA A 56 -16.55 40.81 -20.88
N ARG A 57 -17.50 40.72 -19.95
CA ARG A 57 -17.92 39.44 -19.36
C ARG A 57 -18.73 38.66 -20.39
N GLU A 58 -19.74 39.28 -20.97
CA GLU A 58 -20.64 38.67 -21.95
C GLU A 58 -19.87 38.16 -23.18
N LEU A 59 -18.99 38.98 -23.74
CA LEU A 59 -18.10 38.62 -24.85
C LEU A 59 -17.15 37.46 -24.51
N ALA A 60 -16.79 37.28 -23.24
CA ALA A 60 -15.94 36.18 -22.81
C ALA A 60 -16.73 34.89 -22.56
N GLU A 61 -17.99 35.00 -22.15
CA GLU A 61 -18.90 33.88 -21.91
C GLU A 61 -19.45 33.30 -23.22
N GLN A 62 -19.69 34.14 -24.23
CA GLN A 62 -20.17 33.73 -25.56
C GLN A 62 -19.05 33.22 -26.49
N ALA A 63 -17.78 33.38 -26.12
CA ALA A 63 -16.66 32.99 -26.99
C ALA A 63 -16.39 31.48 -26.98
N LEU A 64 -16.11 30.93 -28.16
CA LEU A 64 -15.62 29.55 -28.36
C LEU A 64 -14.43 29.19 -27.46
N SER A 65 -13.55 30.17 -27.18
CA SER A 65 -12.43 30.01 -26.27
C SER A 65 -12.42 31.11 -25.20
N PRO A 66 -13.09 30.88 -24.04
CA PRO A 66 -13.24 31.89 -22.99
C PRO A 66 -11.90 32.42 -22.45
N LYS A 67 -10.84 31.59 -22.45
CA LYS A 67 -9.50 31.99 -22.03
C LYS A 67 -8.87 33.02 -22.98
N VAL A 68 -9.00 32.84 -24.29
CA VAL A 68 -8.43 33.75 -25.29
C VAL A 68 -9.22 35.06 -25.30
N ALA A 69 -10.56 34.98 -25.24
CA ALA A 69 -11.42 36.15 -25.15
C ALA A 69 -11.12 37.02 -23.91
N ARG A 70 -10.90 36.40 -22.74
CA ARG A 70 -10.46 37.13 -21.54
C ARG A 70 -9.13 37.84 -21.72
N ARG A 71 -8.13 37.18 -22.33
CA ARG A 71 -6.82 37.79 -22.62
C ARG A 71 -6.94 39.00 -23.54
N ARG A 72 -7.77 38.89 -24.59
CA ARG A 72 -8.07 40.01 -25.50
C ARG A 72 -8.71 41.18 -24.73
N ASN A 73 -9.67 40.91 -23.86
CA ASN A 73 -10.38 41.97 -23.14
C ASN A 73 -9.46 42.75 -22.19
N ILE A 74 -8.44 42.12 -21.58
CA ILE A 74 -7.45 42.82 -20.76
C ILE A 74 -6.55 43.71 -21.61
N LEU A 75 -6.20 43.28 -22.83
CA LEU A 75 -5.40 44.11 -23.73
C LEU A 75 -6.17 45.37 -24.15
N VAL A 76 -7.49 45.27 -24.31
CA VAL A 76 -8.37 46.44 -24.48
C VAL A 76 -8.36 47.32 -23.22
N ASP A 77 -8.38 46.72 -22.02
CA ASP A 77 -8.24 47.48 -20.76
C ASP A 77 -6.93 48.26 -20.70
N GLN A 78 -5.82 47.69 -21.19
CA GLN A 78 -4.53 48.39 -21.23
C GLN A 78 -4.56 49.60 -22.15
N PHE A 79 -5.10 49.43 -23.36
CA PHE A 79 -5.25 50.51 -24.32
C PHE A 79 -6.13 51.64 -23.76
N LEU A 80 -7.32 51.31 -23.26
CA LEU A 80 -8.24 52.30 -22.69
C LEU A 80 -7.66 52.95 -21.44
N GLY A 81 -6.93 52.20 -20.61
CA GLY A 81 -6.19 52.76 -19.47
C GLY A 81 -5.18 53.82 -19.90
N GLY A 82 -4.46 53.61 -21.01
CA GLY A 82 -3.58 54.63 -21.60
C GLY A 82 -4.33 55.92 -21.96
N VAL A 83 -5.48 55.80 -22.61
CA VAL A 83 -6.34 56.95 -22.96
C VAL A 83 -6.79 57.70 -21.70
N MET A 84 -7.13 56.99 -20.62
CA MET A 84 -7.54 57.61 -19.36
C MET A 84 -6.43 58.46 -18.73
N ILE A 85 -5.16 58.07 -18.85
CA ILE A 85 -4.01 58.86 -18.34
C ILE A 85 -3.95 60.23 -19.03
N ALA A 86 -4.19 60.27 -20.34
CA ALA A 86 -4.24 61.53 -21.09
C ALA A 86 -5.43 62.40 -20.66
N ILE A 87 -6.63 61.82 -20.54
CA ILE A 87 -7.83 62.52 -20.06
C ILE A 87 -7.63 63.10 -18.65
N MET A 88 -6.90 62.38 -17.78
CA MET A 88 -6.54 62.85 -16.44
C MET A 88 -5.47 63.93 -16.42
N ARG A 89 -4.96 64.38 -17.58
CA ARG A 89 -3.86 65.36 -17.68
C ARG A 89 -2.65 64.95 -16.84
N PHE A 90 -2.36 63.65 -16.84
CA PHE A 90 -1.24 63.03 -16.12
C PHE A 90 -1.29 63.20 -14.60
N ASP A 91 -2.48 63.22 -13.98
CA ASP A 91 -2.61 63.22 -12.51
C ASP A 91 -1.86 62.02 -11.89
N MET A 92 -0.94 62.30 -10.97
CA MET A 92 0.15 61.40 -10.61
C MET A 92 -0.33 60.06 -10.03
N LEU A 93 -1.14 60.10 -8.97
CA LEU A 93 -1.59 58.89 -8.28
C LEU A 93 -2.48 57.97 -9.14
N PRO A 94 -3.60 58.43 -9.73
CA PRO A 94 -4.46 57.56 -10.52
C PRO A 94 -3.77 57.08 -11.80
N SER A 95 -2.88 57.87 -12.42
CA SER A 95 -2.11 57.41 -13.58
C SER A 95 -1.12 56.30 -13.20
N MET A 96 -0.42 56.44 -12.06
CA MET A 96 0.45 55.37 -11.53
C MET A 96 -0.34 54.09 -11.24
N LEU A 97 -1.54 54.21 -10.65
CA LEU A 97 -2.39 53.05 -10.38
C LEU A 97 -2.86 52.37 -11.66
N VAL A 98 -3.21 53.11 -12.72
CA VAL A 98 -3.57 52.53 -14.03
C VAL A 98 -2.42 51.73 -14.62
N VAL A 99 -1.18 52.25 -14.55
CA VAL A 99 0.02 51.53 -15.02
C VAL A 99 0.29 50.29 -14.16
N LEU A 100 0.37 50.44 -12.84
CA LEU A 100 0.73 49.36 -11.92
C LEU A 100 -0.32 48.24 -11.88
N LEU A 101 -1.60 48.60 -11.71
CA LEU A 101 -2.69 47.62 -11.66
C LEU A 101 -2.92 46.97 -13.03
N GLY A 102 -2.75 47.74 -14.12
CA GLY A 102 -2.79 47.21 -15.49
C GLY A 102 -1.69 46.19 -15.77
N GLY A 103 -0.45 46.52 -15.42
CA GLY A 103 0.70 45.63 -15.53
C GLY A 103 0.54 44.35 -14.69
N LEU A 104 0.09 44.49 -13.44
CA LEU A 104 -0.14 43.35 -12.56
C LEU A 104 -1.24 42.41 -13.10
N ASN A 105 -2.31 42.97 -13.67
CA ASN A 105 -3.40 42.18 -14.25
C ASN A 105 -3.01 41.45 -15.54
N THR A 106 -2.17 42.05 -16.40
CA THR A 106 -1.66 41.40 -17.61
C THR A 106 -0.67 40.29 -17.27
N TRP A 107 0.25 40.54 -16.32
CA TRP A 107 1.18 39.53 -15.81
C TRP A 107 0.44 38.31 -15.23
N ARG A 108 -0.56 38.54 -14.39
CA ARG A 108 -1.35 37.47 -13.77
C ARG A 108 -2.06 36.55 -14.78
N GLN A 109 -2.42 37.06 -15.96
CA GLN A 109 -3.22 36.29 -16.94
C GLN A 109 -2.41 35.68 -18.09
N GLY A 110 -1.20 36.16 -18.35
CA GLY A 110 -0.40 35.65 -19.47
C GLY A 110 1.12 35.81 -19.32
N GLY A 111 1.61 36.12 -18.11
CA GLY A 111 3.04 36.28 -17.84
C GLY A 111 3.68 37.43 -18.61
N GLY A 112 5.00 37.35 -18.80
CA GLY A 112 5.80 38.41 -19.42
C GLY A 112 5.39 38.78 -20.84
N ASN A 113 5.01 37.80 -21.67
CA ASN A 113 4.61 38.06 -23.06
C ASN A 113 3.33 38.90 -23.16
N LEU A 114 2.36 38.66 -22.28
CA LEU A 114 1.12 39.44 -22.25
C LEU A 114 1.34 40.82 -21.61
N LEU A 115 2.23 40.91 -20.61
CA LEU A 115 2.67 42.20 -20.06
C LEU A 115 3.30 43.09 -21.13
N ALA A 116 4.25 42.57 -21.92
CA ALA A 116 4.91 43.35 -22.97
C ALA A 116 3.91 43.92 -23.99
N ARG A 117 2.98 43.09 -24.47
CA ARG A 117 1.89 43.54 -25.37
C ARG A 117 0.99 44.58 -24.70
N GLY A 118 0.70 44.40 -23.41
CA GLY A 118 -0.08 45.33 -22.61
C GLY A 118 0.58 46.70 -22.48
N VAL A 119 1.87 46.75 -22.18
CA VAL A 119 2.66 47.98 -22.08
C VAL A 119 2.66 48.73 -23.41
N VAL A 120 2.87 48.03 -24.53
CA VAL A 120 2.80 48.63 -25.87
C VAL A 120 1.42 49.22 -26.13
N LEU A 121 0.35 48.48 -25.86
CA LEU A 121 -1.02 48.97 -26.07
C LEU A 121 -1.38 50.14 -25.15
N GLN A 122 -0.90 50.15 -23.91
CA GLN A 122 -1.10 51.26 -22.99
C GLN A 122 -0.37 52.52 -23.48
N ALA A 123 0.85 52.38 -24.01
CA ALA A 123 1.57 53.48 -24.64
C ALA A 123 0.85 53.99 -25.90
N CYS A 124 0.34 53.09 -26.76
CA CYS A 124 -0.47 53.49 -27.93
C CYS A 124 -1.76 54.23 -27.52
N GLY A 125 -2.46 53.74 -26.49
CA GLY A 125 -3.65 54.39 -25.97
C GLY A 125 -3.35 55.76 -25.37
N LEU A 126 -2.25 55.89 -24.64
CA LEU A 126 -1.76 57.17 -24.12
C LEU A 126 -1.47 58.15 -25.26
N LEU A 127 -0.73 57.72 -26.28
CA LEU A 127 -0.43 58.54 -27.45
C LEU A 127 -1.70 59.01 -28.16
N LEU A 128 -2.66 58.11 -28.40
CA LEU A 128 -3.94 58.47 -29.01
C LEU A 128 -4.71 59.48 -28.15
N GLY A 129 -4.72 59.26 -26.83
CA GLY A 129 -5.35 60.18 -25.89
C GLY A 129 -4.72 61.58 -25.93
N VAL A 130 -3.40 61.67 -25.95
CA VAL A 130 -2.67 62.95 -26.08
C VAL A 130 -2.98 63.64 -27.41
N LEU A 131 -3.03 62.89 -28.52
CA LEU A 131 -3.37 63.44 -29.83
C LEU A 131 -4.82 63.94 -29.90
N SER A 132 -5.74 63.28 -29.20
CA SER A 132 -7.18 63.59 -29.25
C SER A 132 -7.61 64.70 -28.29
N TYR A 133 -7.03 64.73 -27.08
CA TYR A 133 -7.40 65.64 -26.00
C TYR A 133 -6.38 66.75 -25.76
N GLY A 134 -5.26 66.72 -26.47
CA GLY A 134 -4.13 67.62 -26.30
C GLY A 134 -3.18 67.20 -25.18
N PHE A 135 -1.92 67.63 -25.30
CA PHE A 135 -0.93 67.44 -24.25
C PHE A 135 -1.09 68.53 -23.19
N MET A 136 -1.53 68.13 -21.99
CA MET A 136 -1.60 69.03 -20.85
C MET A 136 -1.02 68.36 -19.62
N TRP A 137 0.05 68.94 -19.07
CA TRP A 137 0.77 68.40 -17.91
C TRP A 137 0.29 69.03 -16.60
N SER A 138 -0.41 68.27 -15.77
CA SER A 138 -0.85 68.71 -14.43
C SER A 138 -0.81 67.58 -13.40
N PRO A 139 0.39 67.16 -12.93
CA PRO A 139 0.58 65.98 -12.08
C PRO A 139 0.23 66.21 -10.59
N HIS A 140 -0.73 67.09 -10.31
CA HIS A 140 -1.11 67.41 -8.93
C HIS A 140 -2.30 66.55 -8.51
N THR A 141 -2.14 65.66 -7.54
CA THR A 141 -3.24 64.84 -7.03
C THR A 141 -3.93 65.54 -5.86
N SER A 142 -5.26 65.67 -5.92
CA SER A 142 -6.05 66.27 -4.82
C SER A 142 -6.23 65.31 -3.64
N LEU A 143 -6.44 65.84 -2.43
CA LEU A 143 -6.71 65.03 -1.24
C LEU A 143 -7.95 64.14 -1.42
N LEU A 144 -9.00 64.64 -2.07
CA LEU A 144 -10.19 63.86 -2.40
C LEU A 144 -9.86 62.68 -3.35
N THR A 145 -9.03 62.91 -4.36
CA THR A 145 -8.55 61.85 -5.27
C THR A 145 -7.70 60.81 -4.52
N ILE A 146 -6.87 61.22 -3.57
CA ILE A 146 -6.09 60.31 -2.71
C ILE A 146 -7.03 59.39 -1.91
N PHE A 147 -8.05 59.96 -1.26
CA PHE A 147 -9.03 59.19 -0.50
C PHE A 147 -9.81 58.21 -1.38
N LEU A 148 -10.19 58.60 -2.61
CA LEU A 148 -10.89 57.71 -3.54
C LEU A 148 -9.99 56.61 -4.12
N CYS A 149 -8.68 56.82 -4.18
CA CYS A 149 -7.70 55.80 -4.57
C CYS A 149 -7.34 54.84 -3.43
N ALA A 150 -7.54 55.20 -2.17
CA ALA A 150 -7.16 54.37 -1.02
C ALA A 150 -7.77 52.95 -1.03
N PRO A 151 -9.05 52.74 -1.40
CA PRO A 151 -9.62 51.41 -1.57
C PRO A 151 -8.90 50.57 -2.63
N LEU A 152 -8.44 51.17 -3.75
CA LEU A 152 -7.70 50.44 -4.80
C LEU A 152 -6.36 49.92 -4.26
N ILE A 153 -5.66 50.74 -3.48
CA ILE A 153 -4.36 50.41 -2.90
C ILE A 153 -4.50 49.32 -1.83
N MET A 154 -5.54 49.40 -0.98
CA MET A 154 -5.74 48.46 0.12
C MET A 154 -6.39 47.15 -0.32
N LEU A 155 -7.45 47.21 -1.14
CA LEU A 155 -8.26 46.05 -1.48
C LEU A 155 -7.59 45.15 -2.52
N HIS A 156 -6.88 45.73 -3.49
CA HIS A 156 -6.32 44.96 -4.61
C HIS A 156 -5.24 43.95 -4.16
N PRO A 157 -4.24 44.30 -3.32
CA PRO A 157 -3.28 43.32 -2.79
C PRO A 157 -3.93 42.24 -1.92
N LEU A 158 -4.94 42.59 -1.10
CA LEU A 158 -5.66 41.63 -0.25
C LEU A 158 -6.41 40.58 -1.09
N LEU A 159 -7.03 40.99 -2.20
CA LEU A 159 -7.71 40.07 -3.12
C LEU A 159 -6.71 39.12 -3.82
N ILE A 160 -5.51 39.62 -4.15
CA ILE A 160 -4.44 38.81 -4.72
C ILE A 160 -3.89 37.82 -3.68
N GLY A 161 -3.63 38.28 -2.45
CA GLY A 161 -3.16 37.44 -1.34
C GLY A 161 -4.08 36.24 -1.09
N ARG A 162 -5.39 36.48 -0.97
CA ARG A 162 -6.38 35.40 -0.80
C ARG A 162 -6.44 34.43 -1.98
N SER A 163 -6.13 34.89 -3.19
CA SER A 163 -6.09 34.04 -4.38
C SER A 163 -4.84 33.16 -4.38
N LEU A 164 -3.69 33.72 -3.97
CA LEU A 164 -2.44 32.99 -3.81
C LEU A 164 -2.56 31.89 -2.74
N ASP A 165 -3.18 32.17 -1.59
CA ASP A 165 -3.40 31.18 -0.53
C ASP A 165 -4.16 29.95 -1.04
N LYS A 166 -5.21 30.17 -1.84
CA LYS A 166 -6.00 29.09 -2.45
C LYS A 166 -5.18 28.26 -3.43
N VAL A 167 -4.33 28.89 -4.24
CA VAL A 167 -3.46 28.20 -5.18
C VAL A 167 -2.41 27.36 -4.44
N VAL A 168 -1.77 27.93 -3.41
CA VAL A 168 -0.78 27.23 -2.58
C VAL A 168 -1.42 26.05 -1.84
N ALA A 169 -2.60 26.23 -1.25
CA ALA A 169 -3.32 25.16 -0.58
C ALA A 169 -3.68 24.02 -1.55
N ARG A 170 -4.06 24.34 -2.79
CA ARG A 170 -4.36 23.34 -3.82
C ARG A 170 -3.13 22.55 -4.24
N LEU A 171 -2.01 23.22 -4.49
CA LEU A 171 -0.74 22.56 -4.82
C LEU A 171 -0.29 21.62 -3.70
N ARG A 172 -0.44 22.04 -2.44
CA ARG A 172 -0.14 21.17 -1.28
C ARG A 172 -1.03 19.92 -1.23
N ARG A 173 -2.33 20.05 -1.56
CA ARG A 173 -3.26 18.90 -1.61
C ARG A 173 -2.89 17.91 -2.72
N GLN A 174 -2.67 18.40 -3.95
CA GLN A 174 -2.27 17.54 -5.05
C GLN A 174 -0.94 16.83 -4.77
N ARG A 175 0.04 17.54 -4.20
CA ARG A 175 1.30 16.91 -3.77
C ARG A 175 1.07 15.80 -2.76
N ARG A 176 0.23 16.01 -1.75
CA ARG A 176 -0.10 14.99 -0.74
C ARG A 176 -0.84 13.79 -1.33
N GLU A 177 -1.75 14.02 -2.27
CA GLU A 177 -2.47 12.95 -2.97
C GLU A 177 -1.53 12.11 -3.85
N HIS A 178 -0.63 12.77 -4.59
CA HIS A 178 0.42 12.07 -5.34
C HIS A 178 1.35 11.30 -4.42
N GLU A 179 1.79 11.89 -3.30
CA GLU A 179 2.63 11.20 -2.31
C GLU A 179 1.91 10.02 -1.66
N ARG A 180 0.60 10.10 -1.41
CA ARG A 180 -0.19 8.95 -0.91
C ARG A 180 -0.27 7.82 -1.94
N ARG A 181 -0.56 8.15 -3.21
CA ARG A 181 -0.60 7.16 -4.31
C ARG A 181 0.75 6.50 -4.58
N LEU A 182 1.84 7.17 -4.25
CA LEU A 182 3.20 6.63 -4.39
C LEU A 182 3.65 5.79 -3.19
N ARG A 183 2.96 5.87 -2.05
CA ARG A 183 3.33 5.17 -0.82
C ARG A 183 2.48 3.94 -0.55
N HIS A 184 1.21 3.97 -0.90
CA HIS A 184 0.28 2.87 -0.61
C HIS A 184 -0.17 2.17 -1.89
N ASP A 185 -0.24 0.85 -1.83
CA ASP A 185 -0.82 -0.01 -2.83
C ASP A 185 -2.34 0.21 -2.85
N PRO A 186 -2.95 0.59 -3.99
CA PRO A 186 -4.36 0.95 -4.06
C PRO A 186 -5.30 -0.23 -3.79
N GLU A 187 -4.85 -1.47 -4.01
CA GLU A 187 -5.64 -2.68 -3.80
C GLU A 187 -5.63 -3.13 -2.33
N SER A 188 -4.47 -3.08 -1.66
CA SER A 188 -4.34 -3.55 -0.27
C SER A 188 -4.39 -2.45 0.80
N GLY A 189 -4.16 -1.18 0.45
CA GLY A 189 -3.96 -0.09 1.40
C GLY A 189 -2.62 -0.14 2.17
N LEU A 190 -1.84 -1.21 1.98
CA LEU A 190 -0.51 -1.39 2.57
C LEU A 190 0.54 -0.56 1.84
N PHE A 191 1.77 -0.45 2.36
CA PHE A 191 2.82 0.23 1.63
C PHE A 191 3.19 -0.50 0.33
N VAL A 192 3.46 0.24 -0.74
CA VAL A 192 4.07 -0.33 -1.95
C VAL A 192 5.48 -0.81 -1.64
N ARG A 193 5.91 -1.88 -2.31
CA ARG A 193 7.24 -2.49 -2.14
C ARG A 193 8.38 -1.48 -1.99
N ARG A 194 8.49 -0.51 -2.91
CA ARG A 194 9.58 0.48 -2.90
C ARG A 194 9.61 1.32 -1.62
N TYR A 195 8.44 1.73 -1.13
CA TYR A 195 8.36 2.52 0.11
C TYR A 195 8.66 1.65 1.33
N TRP A 196 8.11 0.43 1.36
CA TRP A 196 8.41 -0.55 2.39
C TRP A 196 9.91 -0.87 2.48
N GLU A 197 10.58 -1.15 1.35
CA GLU A 197 12.02 -1.43 1.29
C GLU A 197 12.85 -0.26 1.85
N THR A 198 12.46 0.98 1.56
CA THR A 198 13.11 2.17 2.10
C THR A 198 13.00 2.23 3.63
N GLN A 199 11.82 1.93 4.18
CA GLN A 199 11.61 1.91 5.63
C GLN A 199 12.33 0.73 6.29
N ALA A 200 12.28 -0.46 5.69
CA ALA A 200 12.98 -1.66 6.17
C ALA A 200 14.51 -1.44 6.18
N GLN A 201 15.06 -0.76 5.16
CA GLN A 201 16.48 -0.41 5.10
C GLN A 201 16.89 0.50 6.26
N ASN A 202 16.04 1.46 6.65
CA ASN A 202 16.28 2.34 7.79
C ASN A 202 16.32 1.55 9.11
N ILE A 203 15.39 0.61 9.30
CA ILE A 203 15.38 -0.26 10.49
C ILE A 203 16.60 -1.17 10.51
N PHE A 204 16.97 -1.77 9.38
CA PHE A 204 18.17 -2.59 9.27
C PHE A 204 19.44 -1.80 9.64
N ALA A 205 19.57 -0.56 9.16
CA ALA A 205 20.69 0.32 9.50
C ALA A 205 20.75 0.64 11.00
N ARG A 206 19.60 0.82 11.66
CA ARG A 206 19.51 0.99 13.12
C ARG A 206 19.89 -0.28 13.88
N CYS A 207 19.49 -1.45 13.39
CA CYS A 207 19.84 -2.72 14.03
C CYS A 207 21.37 -2.96 14.01
N ARG A 208 22.04 -2.55 12.94
CA ARG A 208 23.52 -2.53 12.87
C ARG A 208 24.18 -1.63 13.91
N GLN A 209 23.44 -0.68 14.51
CA GLN A 209 23.90 0.21 15.57
C GLN A 209 23.55 -0.30 16.98
N GLY A 210 22.88 -1.46 17.10
CA GLY A 210 22.54 -2.10 18.37
C GLY A 210 21.05 -2.24 18.65
N ASP A 211 20.17 -1.71 17.79
CA ASP A 211 18.73 -1.98 17.93
C ASP A 211 18.39 -3.44 17.60
N ILE A 212 17.28 -3.94 18.14
CA ILE A 212 16.71 -5.23 17.73
C ILE A 212 15.52 -4.99 16.80
N ALA A 213 15.30 -5.91 15.85
CA ALA A 213 14.08 -5.93 15.06
C ALA A 213 13.86 -7.34 14.51
N SER A 214 12.62 -7.61 14.09
CA SER A 214 12.27 -8.84 13.40
C SER A 214 11.51 -8.54 12.11
N LEU A 215 11.69 -9.42 11.14
CA LEU A 215 11.04 -9.39 9.84
C LEU A 215 10.13 -10.61 9.74
N ILE A 216 8.90 -10.40 9.27
CA ILE A 216 7.94 -11.44 8.98
C ILE A 216 7.57 -11.31 7.51
N CYS A 217 7.72 -12.39 6.75
CA CYS A 217 7.11 -12.55 5.45
C CYS A 217 5.90 -13.45 5.60
N LEU A 218 4.76 -13.05 5.05
CA LEU A 218 3.56 -13.87 5.04
C LEU A 218 3.05 -14.03 3.62
N ALA A 219 2.48 -15.20 3.33
CA ALA A 219 1.84 -15.49 2.06
C ALA A 219 0.67 -16.45 2.26
N PHE A 220 -0.25 -16.44 1.29
CA PHE A 220 -1.37 -17.39 1.27
C PHE A 220 -0.88 -18.83 1.11
N ASP A 221 -1.56 -19.72 1.82
CA ASP A 221 -1.37 -21.16 1.73
C ASP A 221 -1.58 -21.63 0.28
N PRO A 222 -0.66 -22.40 -0.32
CA PRO A 222 -0.89 -22.97 -1.64
C PRO A 222 -2.11 -23.89 -1.64
N VAL A 223 -3.00 -23.70 -2.63
CA VAL A 223 -3.99 -24.75 -2.96
C VAL A 223 -3.19 -25.97 -3.44
N SER A 224 -3.40 -27.09 -2.77
CA SER A 224 -2.68 -28.37 -2.97
C SER A 224 -2.30 -28.64 -4.44
N GLY A 225 -1.00 -28.83 -4.69
CA GLY A 225 -0.48 -29.47 -5.91
C GLY A 225 0.20 -28.59 -6.97
N ASN A 226 0.07 -27.26 -6.93
CA ASN A 226 0.65 -26.40 -7.96
C ASN A 226 1.75 -25.48 -7.38
N GLU A 227 3.00 -25.68 -7.82
CA GLU A 227 4.16 -24.82 -7.51
C GLU A 227 3.97 -23.34 -7.91
N LYS A 228 2.92 -23.03 -8.69
CA LYS A 228 2.64 -21.70 -9.25
C LYS A 228 1.98 -20.71 -8.28
N GLY A 229 1.66 -21.09 -7.05
CA GLY A 229 1.20 -20.13 -6.04
C GLY A 229 -0.05 -19.33 -6.45
N GLU A 230 -0.95 -19.96 -7.22
CA GLU A 230 -2.23 -19.35 -7.56
C GLU A 230 -3.04 -19.14 -6.28
N ILE A 231 -3.42 -17.88 -6.06
CA ILE A 231 -4.28 -17.50 -4.95
C ILE A 231 -5.66 -18.11 -5.24
N PRO A 232 -6.27 -18.85 -4.30
CA PRO A 232 -7.56 -19.52 -4.53
C PRO A 232 -8.71 -18.58 -4.92
N LEU A 233 -8.51 -17.27 -4.82
CA LEU A 233 -9.55 -16.26 -4.84
C LEU A 233 -9.11 -14.99 -5.59
N PRO A 234 -10.08 -14.22 -6.12
CA PRO A 234 -9.83 -12.90 -6.69
C PRO A 234 -9.08 -11.99 -5.69
N GLY A 235 -7.88 -11.54 -6.07
CA GLY A 235 -7.00 -10.76 -5.20
C GLY A 235 -7.56 -9.38 -4.81
N ASP A 236 -8.53 -8.87 -5.54
CA ASP A 236 -9.24 -7.61 -5.34
C ASP A 236 -10.12 -7.59 -4.08
N VAL A 237 -10.58 -8.75 -3.59
CA VAL A 237 -11.36 -8.85 -2.34
C VAL A 237 -10.45 -9.12 -1.14
N LEU A 238 -9.38 -9.88 -1.35
CA LEU A 238 -8.65 -10.53 -0.28
C LEU A 238 -7.58 -9.61 0.34
N PHE A 239 -6.82 -8.91 -0.49
CA PHE A 239 -5.78 -7.97 -0.05
C PHE A 239 -6.29 -6.74 0.72
N PRO A 240 -7.40 -6.08 0.35
CA PRO A 240 -7.92 -4.97 1.15
C PRO A 240 -8.29 -5.41 2.57
N ARG A 241 -8.94 -6.57 2.71
CA ARG A 241 -9.34 -7.12 4.02
C ARG A 241 -8.15 -7.56 4.86
N LEU A 242 -7.15 -8.18 4.23
CA LEU A 242 -5.88 -8.48 4.89
C LEU A 242 -5.20 -7.20 5.37
N GLY A 243 -5.16 -6.16 4.54
CA GLY A 243 -4.58 -4.87 4.88
C GLY A 243 -5.24 -4.22 6.09
N GLU A 244 -6.58 -4.18 6.12
CA GLU A 244 -7.37 -3.68 7.25
C GLU A 244 -7.14 -4.48 8.53
N CYS A 245 -7.05 -5.81 8.42
CA CYS A 245 -6.77 -6.70 9.55
C CYS A 245 -5.36 -6.43 10.12
N LEU A 246 -4.34 -6.39 9.27
CA LEU A 246 -2.96 -6.13 9.69
C LEU A 246 -2.79 -4.76 10.34
N GLN A 247 -3.42 -3.72 9.80
CA GLN A 247 -3.39 -2.36 10.37
C GLN A 247 -4.05 -2.26 11.75
N ARG A 248 -5.01 -3.16 12.07
CA ARG A 248 -5.70 -3.18 13.37
C ARG A 248 -4.87 -3.90 14.44
N VAL A 249 -4.12 -4.93 14.06
CA VAL A 249 -3.34 -5.78 14.98
C VAL A 249 -1.97 -5.20 15.28
N LEU A 250 -1.36 -4.58 14.28
CA LEU A 250 0.00 -4.05 14.36
C LEU A 250 -0.01 -2.63 14.93
N ARG A 251 1.08 -2.26 15.61
CA ARG A 251 1.21 -0.92 16.23
C ARG A 251 1.62 0.11 15.18
N ASP A 252 1.40 1.40 15.48
CA ASP A 252 1.76 2.53 14.60
C ASP A 252 3.24 2.59 14.16
N GLY A 253 4.14 1.89 14.85
CA GLY A 253 5.56 1.80 14.51
C GLY A 253 5.95 0.59 13.65
N ASP A 254 5.04 -0.36 13.42
CA ASP A 254 5.30 -1.53 12.57
C ASP A 254 5.11 -1.15 11.10
N ILE A 255 5.98 -1.69 10.23
CA ILE A 255 6.01 -1.33 8.81
C ILE A 255 5.49 -2.49 7.99
N VAL A 256 4.36 -2.29 7.32
CA VAL A 256 3.67 -3.33 6.54
C VAL A 256 3.60 -2.94 5.08
N GLY A 257 4.01 -3.83 4.18
CA GLY A 257 4.01 -3.56 2.75
C GLY A 257 3.79 -4.80 1.90
N ARG A 258 3.17 -4.60 0.74
CA ARG A 258 2.96 -5.65 -0.26
C ARG A 258 4.24 -5.81 -1.09
N LEU A 259 4.87 -6.98 -1.02
CA LEU A 259 6.16 -7.26 -1.67
C LEU A 259 5.97 -7.78 -3.10
N ASP A 260 4.94 -8.57 -3.31
CA ASP A 260 4.53 -9.11 -4.61
C ASP A 260 3.02 -9.43 -4.61
N ASN A 261 2.56 -10.17 -5.62
CA ASN A 261 1.14 -10.47 -5.79
C ASN A 261 0.56 -11.38 -4.71
N ALA A 262 1.38 -12.12 -3.96
CA ALA A 262 0.96 -13.11 -2.96
C ALA A 262 1.63 -12.95 -1.58
N THR A 263 2.60 -12.05 -1.45
CA THR A 263 3.47 -11.92 -0.27
C THR A 263 3.41 -10.51 0.33
N VAL A 264 3.26 -10.47 1.64
CA VAL A 264 3.32 -9.24 2.46
C VAL A 264 4.51 -9.31 3.40
N GLY A 265 5.23 -8.20 3.53
CA GLY A 265 6.35 -8.03 4.45
C GLY A 265 5.96 -7.16 5.63
N ILE A 266 6.33 -7.59 6.83
CA ILE A 266 6.11 -6.86 8.08
C ILE A 266 7.46 -6.71 8.80
N VAL A 267 7.87 -5.48 9.07
CA VAL A 267 9.02 -5.20 9.93
C VAL A 267 8.50 -4.75 11.29
N LEU A 268 9.03 -5.37 12.36
CA LEU A 268 8.72 -5.09 13.76
C LEU A 268 9.94 -4.47 14.46
N PRO A 269 10.07 -3.14 14.51
CA PRO A 269 11.20 -2.47 15.17
C PRO A 269 11.18 -2.68 16.69
N GLY A 270 12.31 -2.99 17.31
CA GLY A 270 12.37 -3.24 18.76
C GLY A 270 11.74 -4.56 19.19
N ALA A 271 11.49 -5.50 18.27
CA ALA A 271 10.94 -6.82 18.58
C ALA A 271 11.97 -7.93 18.37
N SER A 272 12.12 -8.81 19.35
CA SER A 272 12.91 -10.05 19.22
C SER A 272 12.19 -11.11 18.38
N GLN A 273 12.92 -12.15 17.96
CA GLN A 273 12.36 -13.28 17.22
C GLN A 273 11.18 -13.93 17.96
N ALA A 274 11.28 -14.08 19.29
CA ALA A 274 10.20 -14.60 20.12
C ALA A 274 8.96 -13.68 20.14
N GLN A 275 9.16 -12.36 20.22
CA GLN A 275 8.05 -11.39 20.15
C GLN A 275 7.40 -11.35 18.77
N ALA A 276 8.18 -11.58 17.71
CA ALA A 276 7.65 -11.71 16.35
C ALA A 276 6.79 -12.96 16.19
N ARG A 277 7.17 -14.09 16.80
CA ARG A 277 6.33 -15.30 16.87
C ARG A 277 4.98 -15.01 17.54
N LEU A 278 4.98 -14.30 18.67
CA LEU A 278 3.74 -13.86 19.31
C LEU A 278 2.91 -12.91 18.43
N ALA A 279 3.57 -12.06 17.63
CA ALA A 279 2.88 -11.21 16.67
C ALA A 279 2.18 -12.02 15.57
N VAL A 280 2.79 -13.10 15.08
CA VAL A 280 2.15 -14.04 14.15
C VAL A 280 0.88 -14.64 14.76
N LEU A 281 0.92 -15.09 16.02
CA LEU A 281 -0.26 -15.62 16.71
C LEU A 281 -1.41 -14.60 16.78
N ARG A 282 -1.09 -13.33 17.07
CA ARG A 282 -2.09 -12.24 17.10
C ARG A 282 -2.68 -11.94 15.72
N ILE A 283 -1.83 -11.92 14.69
CA ILE A 283 -2.27 -11.73 13.30
C ILE A 283 -3.24 -12.84 12.92
N ARG A 284 -2.89 -14.09 13.23
CA ARG A 284 -3.75 -15.24 12.97
C ARG A 284 -5.09 -15.13 13.69
N GLN A 285 -5.09 -14.82 14.99
CA GLN A 285 -6.33 -14.67 15.76
C GLN A 285 -7.24 -13.62 15.11
N ALA A 286 -6.70 -12.48 14.71
CA ALA A 286 -7.50 -11.43 14.08
C ALA A 286 -8.03 -11.81 12.69
N LEU A 287 -7.31 -12.65 11.94
CA LEU A 287 -7.80 -13.21 10.68
C LEU A 287 -8.97 -14.16 10.94
N GLN A 288 -8.90 -14.98 11.99
CA GLN A 288 -10.05 -15.77 12.44
C GLN A 288 -11.19 -14.86 12.89
N ASP A 289 -10.94 -13.77 13.59
CA ASP A 289 -12.03 -12.87 14.02
C ASP A 289 -12.63 -12.03 12.87
N THR A 290 -12.14 -12.18 11.63
CA THR A 290 -12.63 -11.46 10.44
C THR A 290 -13.54 -12.39 9.60
N PRO A 291 -14.88 -12.25 9.69
CA PRO A 291 -15.83 -13.20 9.09
C PRO A 291 -15.66 -13.38 7.58
N GLU A 292 -15.32 -12.31 6.86
CA GLU A 292 -15.09 -12.34 5.41
C GLU A 292 -13.92 -13.24 5.04
N LEU A 293 -12.83 -13.22 5.83
CA LEU A 293 -11.65 -14.04 5.58
C LEU A 293 -11.88 -15.49 6.02
N GLN A 294 -12.65 -15.71 7.08
CA GLN A 294 -13.09 -17.04 7.49
C GLN A 294 -13.98 -17.72 6.46
N THR A 295 -14.96 -16.99 5.92
CA THR A 295 -15.91 -17.53 4.92
C THR A 295 -15.19 -18.00 3.66
N LEU A 296 -14.07 -17.35 3.35
CA LEU A 296 -13.19 -17.67 2.23
C LEU A 296 -12.23 -18.85 2.51
N GLY A 297 -12.17 -19.35 3.75
CA GLY A 297 -11.33 -20.49 4.14
C GLY A 297 -9.83 -20.21 3.99
N VAL A 298 -9.41 -18.95 4.06
CA VAL A 298 -8.05 -18.53 3.73
C VAL A 298 -7.12 -18.77 4.91
N THR A 299 -6.08 -19.58 4.70
CA THR A 299 -4.97 -19.79 5.63
C THR A 299 -3.70 -19.07 5.15
N LEU A 300 -2.83 -18.72 6.10
CA LEU A 300 -1.56 -18.05 5.83
C LEU A 300 -0.39 -18.87 6.33
N CYS A 301 0.71 -18.83 5.59
CA CYS A 301 2.01 -19.29 6.05
C CYS A 301 2.88 -18.09 6.45
N PHE A 302 3.73 -18.27 7.46
CA PHE A 302 4.58 -17.20 8.00
C PHE A 302 6.05 -17.62 8.05
N GLY A 303 6.93 -16.75 7.58
CA GLY A 303 8.37 -16.86 7.74
C GLY A 303 8.89 -15.75 8.63
N VAL A 304 9.47 -16.09 9.78
CA VAL A 304 9.97 -15.13 10.76
C VAL A 304 11.49 -15.13 10.77
N ALA A 305 12.12 -13.94 10.76
CA ALA A 305 13.56 -13.78 10.91
C ALA A 305 13.87 -12.61 11.85
N GLY A 306 14.39 -12.89 13.05
CA GLY A 306 14.97 -11.87 13.92
C GLY A 306 16.32 -11.41 13.40
N TYR A 307 16.62 -10.11 13.44
CA TYR A 307 17.89 -9.56 12.96
C TYR A 307 19.10 -10.25 13.59
N ARG A 308 20.10 -10.59 12.77
CA ARG A 308 21.41 -11.10 13.21
C ARG A 308 22.55 -10.25 12.64
N PRO A 309 23.65 -10.03 13.40
CA PRO A 309 24.81 -9.25 12.94
C PRO A 309 25.51 -9.81 11.70
N GLU A 310 25.36 -11.12 11.45
CA GLU A 310 25.94 -11.84 10.32
C GLU A 310 25.40 -11.38 8.95
N TRP A 311 24.20 -10.79 8.92
CA TRP A 311 23.57 -10.33 7.69
C TRP A 311 24.05 -8.92 7.35
N LEU A 312 24.72 -8.80 6.19
CA LEU A 312 25.37 -7.55 5.78
C LEU A 312 24.42 -6.58 5.07
N THR A 313 23.36 -7.10 4.46
CA THR A 313 22.38 -6.32 3.70
C THR A 313 20.93 -6.66 4.10
N LEU A 314 20.01 -5.72 3.84
CA LEU A 314 18.57 -5.98 3.96
C LEU A 314 18.13 -7.18 3.11
N SER A 315 18.73 -7.36 1.94
CA SER A 315 18.44 -8.48 1.04
C SER A 315 18.76 -9.83 1.69
N ASP A 316 19.80 -9.92 2.50
CA ASP A 316 20.15 -11.14 3.23
C ASP A 316 19.12 -11.45 4.32
N TRP A 317 18.71 -10.42 5.07
CA TRP A 317 17.66 -10.56 6.08
C TRP A 317 16.32 -10.98 5.46
N LEU A 318 15.94 -10.36 4.35
CA LEU A 318 14.73 -10.69 3.59
C LEU A 318 14.79 -12.10 3.01
N ARG A 319 15.97 -12.53 2.52
CA ARG A 319 16.20 -13.89 2.05
C ARG A 319 15.94 -14.92 3.14
N GLN A 320 16.40 -14.67 4.36
CA GLN A 320 16.19 -15.58 5.50
C GLN A 320 14.71 -15.69 5.88
N ALA A 321 13.98 -14.57 5.92
CA ALA A 321 12.54 -14.58 6.15
C ALA A 321 11.79 -15.33 5.04
N ASN A 322 12.17 -15.13 3.78
CA ASN A 322 11.58 -15.85 2.64
C ASN A 322 11.89 -17.34 2.64
N GLN A 323 13.11 -17.75 3.02
CA GLN A 323 13.47 -19.17 3.18
C GLN A 323 12.65 -19.83 4.28
N ALA A 324 12.42 -19.13 5.40
CA ALA A 324 11.51 -19.60 6.44
C ALA A 324 10.08 -19.72 5.90
N LEU A 325 9.57 -18.70 5.21
CA LEU A 325 8.22 -18.73 4.61
C LEU A 325 8.08 -19.89 3.62
N TYR A 326 9.09 -20.14 2.79
CA TYR A 326 9.10 -21.25 1.85
C TYR A 326 8.97 -22.60 2.57
N ARG A 327 9.72 -22.82 3.67
CA ARG A 327 9.59 -24.05 4.49
C ARG A 327 8.21 -24.20 5.12
N ALA A 328 7.62 -23.11 5.61
CA ALA A 328 6.24 -23.14 6.07
C ALA A 328 5.30 -23.58 4.94
N ARG A 329 5.41 -22.98 3.75
CA ARG A 329 4.56 -23.34 2.59
C ARG A 329 4.71 -24.79 2.11
N LEU A 330 5.88 -25.41 2.29
CA LEU A 330 6.07 -26.83 1.97
C LEU A 330 5.27 -27.76 2.90
N VAL A 331 5.10 -27.37 4.17
CA VAL A 331 4.25 -28.09 5.12
C VAL A 331 2.77 -27.76 4.90
N GLY A 332 2.47 -26.51 4.55
CA GLY A 332 1.12 -25.99 4.35
C GLY A 332 0.30 -25.90 5.65
N ARG A 333 -0.98 -25.55 5.53
CA ARG A 333 -2.00 -25.60 6.59
C ARG A 333 -1.69 -24.72 7.81
N ASP A 334 -1.56 -23.41 7.60
CA ASP A 334 -1.56 -22.42 8.69
C ASP A 334 -0.38 -22.59 9.68
N CYS A 335 0.83 -22.45 9.13
CA CYS A 335 2.08 -22.77 9.80
C CYS A 335 3.09 -21.59 9.75
N MET A 336 4.02 -21.62 10.69
CA MET A 336 5.09 -20.64 10.84
C MET A 336 6.43 -21.37 10.88
N ALA A 337 7.42 -20.85 10.18
CA ALA A 337 8.80 -21.28 10.33
C ALA A 337 9.68 -20.09 10.70
N VAL A 338 10.79 -20.38 11.36
CA VAL A 338 11.69 -19.35 11.89
C VAL A 338 13.10 -19.53 11.34
N ALA A 339 13.75 -18.44 10.95
CA ALA A 339 15.10 -18.46 10.42
C ALA A 339 16.10 -18.98 11.47
N GLY A 340 16.90 -19.98 11.07
CA GLY A 340 17.85 -20.66 11.95
C GLY A 340 17.27 -21.83 12.76
N GLU A 341 15.96 -22.08 12.69
CA GLU A 341 15.31 -23.25 13.29
C GLU A 341 14.86 -24.21 12.18
N THR A 342 15.03 -25.52 12.33
CA THR A 342 14.58 -26.54 11.36
C THR A 342 13.09 -26.86 11.50
N ALA A 343 12.55 -26.74 12.71
CA ALA A 343 11.15 -27.02 13.00
C ALA A 343 10.20 -26.02 12.30
N VAL A 344 9.08 -26.55 11.81
CA VAL A 344 7.93 -25.77 11.36
C VAL A 344 6.84 -25.92 12.42
N GLU A 345 6.35 -24.79 12.93
CA GLU A 345 5.35 -24.77 13.98
C GLU A 345 3.97 -24.57 13.38
N PRO A 346 3.00 -25.46 13.64
CA PRO A 346 1.61 -25.19 13.29
C PRO A 346 1.12 -24.01 14.13
N VAL A 347 0.63 -22.95 13.48
CA VAL A 347 0.09 -21.79 14.20
C VAL A 347 -1.29 -22.13 14.78
N GLY A 348 -1.86 -23.29 14.41
CA GLY A 348 -3.30 -23.54 14.53
C GLY A 348 -3.88 -24.79 15.14
N ARG A 349 -3.10 -25.74 15.66
CA ARG A 349 -3.70 -27.02 16.07
C ARG A 349 -4.18 -27.14 17.53
N ALA A 350 -3.72 -26.30 18.46
CA ALA A 350 -4.04 -26.53 19.88
C ALA A 350 -5.48 -26.14 20.25
N ALA A 351 -5.96 -24.96 19.85
CA ALA A 351 -7.21 -24.41 20.37
C ALA A 351 -8.48 -25.12 19.87
N ASP A 352 -8.53 -25.51 18.59
CA ASP A 352 -9.73 -26.16 18.04
C ASP A 352 -9.87 -27.59 18.54
N PHE A 353 -8.79 -28.36 18.62
CA PHE A 353 -8.85 -29.77 19.03
C PHE A 353 -9.13 -29.93 20.53
N GLU A 354 -8.53 -29.10 21.39
CA GLU A 354 -8.82 -29.10 22.83
C GLU A 354 -10.27 -28.66 23.12
N ALA A 355 -10.75 -27.61 22.44
CA ALA A 355 -12.13 -27.15 22.59
C ALA A 355 -13.16 -28.16 22.05
N LEU A 356 -12.84 -28.84 20.93
CA LEU A 356 -13.69 -29.87 20.33
C LEU A 356 -13.71 -31.14 21.20
N HIS A 357 -12.55 -31.57 21.71
CA HIS A 357 -12.44 -32.71 22.63
C HIS A 357 -13.19 -32.45 23.95
N ALA A 358 -13.06 -31.25 24.51
CA ALA A 358 -13.80 -30.86 25.72
C ALA A 358 -15.33 -30.85 25.52
N ARG A 359 -15.81 -30.54 24.30
CA ARG A 359 -17.24 -30.50 23.97
C ARG A 359 -17.82 -31.86 23.54
N GLN A 360 -17.00 -32.71 22.91
CA GLN A 360 -17.41 -33.99 22.35
C GLN A 360 -16.34 -35.06 22.59
N PRO A 361 -16.29 -35.65 23.80
CA PRO A 361 -15.27 -36.66 24.14
C PRO A 361 -15.35 -37.93 23.26
N GLN A 362 -16.53 -38.24 22.71
CA GLN A 362 -16.76 -39.36 21.78
C GLN A 362 -16.07 -39.17 20.40
N LEU A 363 -15.58 -37.97 20.09
CA LEU A 363 -14.93 -37.70 18.81
C LEU A 363 -13.65 -38.52 18.62
N MET A 364 -12.91 -38.79 19.69
CA MET A 364 -11.71 -39.63 19.62
C MET A 364 -12.06 -41.05 19.21
N GLU A 365 -13.12 -41.62 19.77
CA GLU A 365 -13.62 -42.94 19.40
C GLU A 365 -14.01 -42.99 17.92
N LYS A 366 -14.71 -41.96 17.40
CA LYS A 366 -15.07 -41.88 15.98
C LYS A 366 -13.86 -41.71 15.05
N LEU A 367 -12.85 -40.95 15.46
CA LEU A 367 -11.59 -40.82 14.72
C LEU A 367 -10.84 -42.16 14.66
N PHE A 368 -10.80 -42.89 15.77
CA PHE A 368 -10.22 -44.24 15.81
C PHE A 368 -10.98 -45.23 14.94
N GLU A 369 -12.31 -45.26 15.02
CA GLU A 369 -13.15 -46.08 14.13
C GLU A 369 -12.90 -45.75 12.65
N GLY A 370 -12.80 -44.46 12.31
CA GLY A 370 -12.51 -44.02 10.94
C GLY A 370 -11.12 -44.46 10.46
N LEU A 371 -10.11 -44.39 11.32
CA LEU A 371 -8.74 -44.84 11.02
C LEU A 371 -8.63 -46.36 10.91
N GLU A 372 -9.40 -47.12 11.67
CA GLU A 372 -9.50 -48.58 11.51
C GLU A 372 -10.15 -48.94 10.16
N GLN A 373 -11.09 -48.12 9.67
CA GLN A 373 -11.79 -48.35 8.40
C GLN A 373 -11.07 -47.78 7.17
N SER A 374 -10.09 -46.88 7.34
CA SER A 374 -9.46 -46.19 6.21
C SER A 374 -8.44 -47.04 5.45
N GLY A 375 -8.14 -48.26 5.91
CA GLY A 375 -7.16 -49.13 5.24
C GLY A 375 -5.71 -48.70 5.46
N CYS A 376 -5.45 -47.78 6.39
CA CYS A 376 -4.11 -47.33 6.75
C CYS A 376 -3.63 -48.00 8.03
N GLY A 377 -2.35 -48.32 8.12
CA GLY A 377 -1.69 -48.75 9.36
C GLY A 377 -1.22 -47.52 10.13
N LEU A 378 -1.52 -47.44 11.42
CA LEU A 378 -1.09 -46.34 12.28
C LEU A 378 -0.38 -46.86 13.52
N GLY A 379 0.80 -46.30 13.80
CA GLY A 379 1.58 -46.53 15.02
C GLY A 379 2.11 -45.22 15.60
N LEU A 380 1.90 -44.98 16.88
CA LEU A 380 2.39 -43.81 17.61
C LEU A 380 3.39 -44.26 18.68
N PHE A 381 4.57 -43.64 18.67
CA PHE A 381 5.68 -43.93 19.56
C PHE A 381 5.99 -42.75 20.46
N ASP A 382 6.31 -43.04 21.72
CA ASP A 382 6.77 -42.04 22.68
C ASP A 382 8.25 -41.64 22.45
N PRO A 383 8.79 -40.69 23.22
CA PRO A 383 10.20 -40.29 23.12
C PRO A 383 11.20 -41.41 23.42
N ASP A 384 10.79 -42.46 24.15
CA ASP A 384 11.62 -43.64 24.46
C ASP A 384 11.43 -44.77 23.42
N ASP A 385 10.82 -44.45 22.27
CA ASP A 385 10.54 -45.35 21.14
C ASP A 385 9.61 -46.54 21.48
N ARG A 386 8.76 -46.36 22.49
CA ARG A 386 7.75 -47.35 22.88
C ARG A 386 6.47 -47.15 22.09
N LEU A 387 5.87 -48.24 21.63
CA LEU A 387 4.60 -48.20 20.91
C LEU A 387 3.46 -47.90 21.91
N VAL A 388 2.93 -46.69 21.89
CA VAL A 388 1.85 -46.25 22.80
C VAL A 388 0.48 -46.57 22.22
N LEU A 389 0.33 -46.47 20.90
CA LEU A 389 -0.95 -46.62 20.22
C LEU A 389 -0.73 -47.21 18.84
N SER A 390 -1.53 -48.21 18.49
CA SER A 390 -1.58 -48.75 17.13
C SER A 390 -2.98 -49.25 16.78
N ASN A 391 -3.33 -49.19 15.49
CA ASN A 391 -4.56 -49.77 14.98
C ASN A 391 -4.36 -51.24 14.58
N ALA A 392 -5.43 -51.94 14.17
CA ALA A 392 -5.37 -53.37 13.83
C ALA A 392 -4.42 -53.64 12.65
N LEU A 393 -4.49 -52.85 11.58
CA LEU A 393 -3.65 -53.02 10.39
C LEU A 393 -2.16 -52.85 10.68
N PHE A 394 -1.79 -51.88 11.52
CA PHE A 394 -0.39 -51.72 11.92
C PHE A 394 0.13 -52.94 12.67
N ARG A 395 -0.67 -53.48 13.59
CA ARG A 395 -0.32 -54.67 14.37
C ARG A 395 -0.20 -55.91 13.48
N GLU A 396 -1.05 -56.02 12.47
CA GLU A 396 -0.98 -57.07 11.46
C GLU A 396 0.30 -56.96 10.63
N TRP A 397 0.57 -55.80 10.01
CA TRP A 397 1.74 -55.62 9.15
C TRP A 397 3.06 -55.75 9.90
N PHE A 398 3.16 -55.27 11.14
CA PHE A 398 4.38 -55.37 11.94
C PHE A 398 4.38 -56.55 12.91
N SER A 399 3.41 -57.48 12.80
CA SER A 399 3.32 -58.68 13.65
C SER A 399 3.49 -58.41 15.15
N VAL A 400 2.87 -57.33 15.64
CA VAL A 400 3.08 -56.80 17.00
C VAL A 400 2.52 -57.77 18.04
N GLN A 401 3.37 -58.22 18.97
CA GLN A 401 2.98 -59.10 20.06
C GLN A 401 2.43 -58.32 21.26
N ALA A 402 1.65 -58.96 22.11
CA ALA A 402 1.02 -58.32 23.27
C ALA A 402 2.01 -57.77 24.31
N ASP A 403 3.23 -58.33 24.36
CA ASP A 403 4.32 -57.98 25.28
C ASP A 403 5.36 -57.05 24.65
N THR A 404 5.21 -56.71 23.36
CA THR A 404 6.12 -55.84 22.62
C THR A 404 6.07 -54.43 23.20
N LYS A 405 7.24 -53.88 23.56
CA LYS A 405 7.34 -52.55 24.16
C LYS A 405 7.90 -51.50 23.21
N THR A 406 8.97 -51.84 22.49
CA THR A 406 9.71 -50.87 21.66
C THR A 406 9.65 -51.22 20.17
N PHE A 407 9.92 -50.24 19.32
CA PHE A 407 10.11 -50.48 17.88
C PHE A 407 11.21 -51.51 17.60
N ALA A 408 12.32 -51.47 18.36
CA ALA A 408 13.40 -52.44 18.24
C ALA A 408 12.93 -53.88 18.52
N ASP A 409 12.07 -54.08 19.53
CA ASP A 409 11.50 -55.40 19.84
C ASP A 409 10.62 -55.91 18.71
N MET A 410 9.81 -55.03 18.11
CA MET A 410 8.98 -55.36 16.94
C MET A 410 9.83 -55.87 15.78
N MET A 411 10.85 -55.10 15.41
CA MET A 411 11.70 -55.42 14.26
C MET A 411 12.54 -56.67 14.50
N ARG A 412 12.99 -56.93 15.74
CA ARG A 412 13.64 -58.20 16.10
C ARG A 412 12.71 -59.39 15.95
N TYR A 413 11.45 -59.26 16.39
CA TYR A 413 10.47 -60.32 16.22
C TYR A 413 10.22 -60.64 14.74
N CYS A 414 9.98 -59.61 13.93
CA CYS A 414 9.81 -59.70 12.48
C CYS A 414 10.99 -60.40 11.80
N PHE A 415 12.22 -60.02 12.16
CA PHE A 415 13.44 -60.61 11.62
C PHE A 415 13.58 -62.10 11.95
N HIS A 416 13.38 -62.50 13.21
CA HIS A 416 13.57 -63.89 13.64
C HIS A 416 12.47 -64.85 13.16
N HIS A 417 11.27 -64.35 12.88
CA HIS A 417 10.12 -65.15 12.45
C HIS A 417 9.78 -64.98 10.97
N GLU A 418 10.62 -64.27 10.21
CA GLU A 418 10.45 -64.02 8.78
C GLU A 418 9.03 -63.50 8.45
N CYS A 419 8.58 -62.49 9.19
CA CYS A 419 7.26 -61.89 9.04
C CYS A 419 7.31 -60.36 9.09
N GLY A 420 6.33 -59.69 8.48
CA GLY A 420 6.24 -58.23 8.45
C GLY A 420 7.25 -57.57 7.49
N PRO A 421 7.87 -56.44 7.86
CA PRO A 421 8.80 -55.74 6.97
C PRO A 421 10.05 -56.57 6.62
N ALA A 422 10.37 -56.61 5.34
CA ALA A 422 11.59 -57.21 4.83
C ALA A 422 12.78 -56.28 5.07
N LEU A 423 13.77 -56.78 5.80
CA LEU A 423 14.98 -56.05 6.17
C LEU A 423 16.11 -56.19 5.14
N GLY A 424 15.76 -56.51 3.88
CA GLY A 424 16.71 -56.74 2.79
C GLY A 424 17.64 -57.93 3.04
N SER A 425 18.88 -57.84 2.53
CA SER A 425 19.92 -58.86 2.70
C SER A 425 20.68 -58.79 4.04
N THR A 426 20.14 -58.07 5.03
CA THR A 426 20.79 -57.86 6.32
C THR A 426 20.89 -59.19 7.08
N GLN A 427 22.10 -59.62 7.43
CA GLN A 427 22.34 -60.84 8.23
C GLN A 427 22.34 -60.58 9.75
N ASP A 428 22.39 -59.31 10.17
CA ASP A 428 22.44 -58.88 11.56
C ASP A 428 21.47 -57.72 11.85
N ILE A 429 20.44 -58.02 12.64
CA ILE A 429 19.38 -57.07 13.02
C ILE A 429 19.89 -55.92 13.89
N ASP A 430 20.87 -56.14 14.76
CA ASP A 430 21.30 -55.11 15.71
C ASP A 430 22.09 -54.01 14.99
N THR A 431 22.90 -54.38 13.99
CA THR A 431 23.57 -53.42 13.11
C THR A 431 22.56 -52.61 12.29
N TRP A 432 21.49 -53.24 11.78
CA TRP A 432 20.43 -52.53 11.06
C TRP A 432 19.68 -51.54 11.96
N LEU A 433 19.35 -51.96 13.19
CA LEU A 433 18.68 -51.10 14.16
C LEU A 433 19.50 -49.85 14.51
N GLN A 434 20.83 -49.95 14.62
CA GLN A 434 21.68 -48.78 14.87
C GLN A 434 21.61 -47.74 13.75
N VAL A 435 21.54 -48.18 12.50
CA VAL A 435 21.39 -47.30 11.34
C VAL A 435 20.01 -46.64 11.36
N VAL A 436 18.96 -47.41 11.61
CA VAL A 436 17.59 -46.90 11.63
C VAL A 436 17.38 -45.94 12.79
N ASP A 437 17.98 -46.19 13.95
CA ASP A 437 17.91 -45.29 15.11
C ASP A 437 18.53 -43.92 14.81
N HIS A 438 19.61 -43.86 14.02
CA HIS A 438 20.17 -42.60 13.52
C HIS A 438 19.28 -41.89 12.49
N MET A 439 18.45 -42.63 11.77
CA MET A 439 17.55 -42.06 10.76
C MET A 439 16.19 -41.66 11.35
N ARG A 440 15.68 -42.39 12.35
CA ARG A 440 14.45 -42.05 13.07
C ARG A 440 14.65 -40.69 13.73
N ARG A 441 13.63 -39.84 13.66
CA ARG A 441 13.67 -38.47 14.23
C ARG A 441 14.73 -37.54 13.62
N SER A 442 15.46 -37.95 12.59
CA SER A 442 16.46 -37.09 11.93
C SER A 442 15.82 -35.94 11.13
N GLU A 443 14.61 -36.15 10.62
CA GLU A 443 13.82 -35.18 9.88
C GLU A 443 12.39 -35.13 10.43
N PHE A 444 11.74 -33.97 10.32
CA PHE A 444 10.38 -33.77 10.82
C PHE A 444 9.35 -34.67 10.12
N CYS A 445 9.55 -34.93 8.83
CA CYS A 445 8.67 -35.76 8.03
C CYS A 445 9.50 -36.55 7.04
N ARG A 446 9.36 -37.88 7.04
CA ARG A 446 10.08 -38.79 6.14
C ARG A 446 9.08 -39.68 5.43
N HIS A 447 9.22 -39.79 4.11
CA HIS A 447 8.44 -40.69 3.28
C HIS A 447 9.36 -41.75 2.68
N PHE A 448 9.06 -43.02 2.91
CA PHE A 448 9.87 -44.14 2.42
C PHE A 448 9.01 -45.36 2.15
N MET A 449 9.52 -46.27 1.34
CA MET A 449 8.87 -47.54 1.04
C MET A 449 9.37 -48.61 2.00
N VAL A 450 8.46 -49.49 2.40
CA VAL A 450 8.72 -50.63 3.27
C VAL A 450 8.31 -51.89 2.52
N ASP A 451 9.30 -52.64 2.05
CA ASP A 451 9.07 -53.94 1.46
C ASP A 451 8.66 -54.93 2.55
N MET A 452 7.77 -55.85 2.23
CA MET A 452 7.23 -56.85 3.16
C MET A 452 7.71 -58.25 2.77
N VAL A 453 7.87 -59.14 3.75
CA VAL A 453 8.34 -60.52 3.51
C VAL A 453 7.36 -61.31 2.62
N ASP A 454 6.06 -60.96 2.65
CA ASP A 454 5.02 -61.55 1.81
C ASP A 454 5.03 -61.04 0.35
N GLY A 455 5.99 -60.19 -0.01
CA GLY A 455 6.12 -59.59 -1.34
C GLY A 455 5.28 -58.33 -1.54
N GLY A 456 4.55 -57.86 -0.52
CA GLY A 456 3.89 -56.57 -0.54
C GLY A 456 4.85 -55.40 -0.39
N CYS A 457 4.40 -54.19 -0.72
CA CYS A 457 5.12 -52.96 -0.44
C CYS A 457 4.18 -51.94 0.21
N LEU A 458 4.66 -51.30 1.28
CA LEU A 458 3.95 -50.26 1.99
C LEU A 458 4.62 -48.91 1.74
N SER A 459 3.82 -47.86 1.52
CA SER A 459 4.26 -46.48 1.61
C SER A 459 4.14 -46.04 3.06
N ALA A 460 5.27 -45.64 3.66
CA ALA A 460 5.36 -45.20 5.04
C ALA A 460 5.61 -43.68 5.11
N LEU A 461 4.82 -43.00 5.94
CA LEU A 461 4.98 -41.60 6.32
C LEU A 461 5.29 -41.54 7.82
N GLU A 462 6.53 -41.21 8.14
CA GLU A 462 7.00 -40.96 9.51
C GLU A 462 6.96 -39.46 9.79
N THR A 463 6.24 -39.04 10.84
CA THR A 463 6.20 -37.66 11.32
C THR A 463 6.77 -37.60 12.74
N SER A 464 7.84 -36.83 12.91
CA SER A 464 8.50 -36.63 14.21
C SER A 464 8.03 -35.33 14.85
N PHE A 465 7.58 -35.39 16.10
CA PHE A 465 7.12 -34.22 16.85
C PHE A 465 8.27 -33.58 17.65
N GLY A 466 8.16 -32.28 17.93
CA GLY A 466 9.23 -31.50 18.60
C GLY A 466 9.52 -31.91 20.04
N ASP A 467 8.63 -32.69 20.66
CA ASP A 467 8.75 -33.27 22.00
C ASP A 467 9.25 -34.73 21.99
N GLY A 468 9.64 -35.26 20.82
CA GLY A 468 10.28 -36.58 20.67
C GLY A 468 9.35 -37.72 20.28
N TRP A 469 8.03 -37.48 20.23
CA TRP A 469 7.06 -38.46 19.74
C TRP A 469 7.25 -38.73 18.24
N VAL A 470 6.79 -39.89 17.78
CA VAL A 470 6.82 -40.26 16.35
C VAL A 470 5.50 -40.90 15.94
N LEU A 471 4.87 -40.39 14.89
CA LEU A 471 3.71 -40.99 14.25
C LEU A 471 4.14 -41.66 12.94
N LEU A 472 3.83 -42.94 12.80
CA LEU A 472 4.03 -43.72 11.58
C LEU A 472 2.67 -44.04 10.97
N VAL A 473 2.44 -43.57 9.74
CA VAL A 473 1.24 -43.87 8.95
C VAL A 473 1.67 -44.65 7.72
N LEU A 474 1.04 -45.80 7.48
CA LEU A 474 1.37 -46.72 6.40
C LEU A 474 0.14 -46.96 5.53
N ASN A 475 0.35 -47.06 4.23
CA ASN A 475 -0.65 -47.51 3.27
C ASN A 475 -0.04 -48.57 2.37
N ARG A 476 -0.86 -49.49 1.83
CA ARG A 476 -0.39 -50.32 0.72
C ARG A 476 -0.04 -49.42 -0.45
N ALA A 477 1.14 -49.63 -1.02
CA ALA A 477 1.49 -48.98 -2.26
C ALA A 477 0.75 -49.70 -3.38
N ASP A 478 -0.14 -49.00 -4.07
CA ASP A 478 -0.63 -49.49 -5.36
C ASP A 478 0.59 -49.59 -6.29
N VAL A 479 0.81 -50.77 -6.86
CA VAL A 479 1.72 -50.91 -7.99
C VAL A 479 1.10 -50.11 -9.12
N VAL A 480 1.46 -48.83 -9.21
CA VAL A 480 1.26 -48.06 -10.43
C VAL A 480 2.19 -48.73 -11.43
N GLU A 481 1.63 -49.59 -12.29
CA GLU A 481 2.28 -49.98 -13.53
C GLU A 481 2.76 -48.70 -14.19
N SER A 482 4.07 -48.50 -14.18
CA SER A 482 4.73 -47.52 -15.04
C SER A 482 4.38 -47.89 -16.47
N GLN A 483 3.33 -47.27 -17.01
CA GLN A 483 3.13 -47.24 -18.45
C GLN A 483 4.24 -46.38 -19.03
N ASP A 484 5.36 -47.03 -19.35
CA ASP A 484 6.31 -46.54 -20.33
C ASP A 484 5.59 -46.44 -21.69
N ALA A 485 5.50 -45.22 -22.21
CA ALA A 485 5.31 -44.92 -23.63
C ALA A 485 5.94 -43.56 -23.98
#